data_AF-A0A1A6GJP6-F1
#
_entry.id   AF-A0A1A6GJP6-F1
#
_cell.length_a   1.000
_cell.length_b   1.000
_cell.length_c   1.000
_cell.angle_alpha   90.00
_cell.angle_beta   90.00
_cell.angle_gamma   90.00
#
_symmetry.space_group_name_H-M   'P 1'
#
loop_
_entity.id
_entity.type
_entity.pdbx_description
1 polymer ?
#
loop_
_entity_poly.entity_id
_entity_poly.type
_entity_poly.pdbx_seq_one_letter_code
_entity_poly.pdbx_strand_id
1 'polypeptide(L)'
;MMKKDFYFERTKVDSDLKNEKEFKPRTFNTKKKILKEIHASCVKNFQKNNIAEPPIFLISNRHLSDYDFPVLLDKVVNACPVHKRHNFMLSLLNITGAAIERKRQFLKQRIWLEAFATALLSIIHSLTLLMGSDVENLKKSLNFYRTVFGVDDASLQSLAEDWQMSVDQLKAKMKSPN
;
A
#
# COMPACT_ATOMS: atom_id res chain seq x y z
N MET A 1 -30.80 -1.29 15.22
CA MET A 1 -29.60 -1.38 14.35
C MET A 1 -28.37 -1.03 15.17
N MET A 2 -27.29 -1.80 15.05
CA MET A 2 -26.00 -1.44 15.67
C MET A 2 -25.44 -0.18 14.99
N LYS A 3 -25.13 0.85 15.78
CA LYS A 3 -24.44 2.07 15.31
C LYS A 3 -22.95 1.78 15.15
N LYS A 4 -22.59 1.06 14.09
CA LYS A 4 -21.19 0.79 13.73
C LYS A 4 -20.95 1.26 12.30
N ASP A 5 -19.82 1.92 12.12
CA ASP A 5 -19.36 2.31 10.79
C ASP A 5 -18.82 1.08 10.06
N PHE A 6 -19.06 1.01 8.76
CA PHE A 6 -18.55 -0.04 7.90
C PHE A 6 -18.18 0.54 6.53
N TYR A 7 -17.35 -0.20 5.82
CA TYR A 7 -16.93 0.10 4.44
C TYR A 7 -17.54 -0.94 3.50
N PHE A 8 -17.85 -0.54 2.27
CA PHE A 8 -18.33 -1.46 1.24
C PHE A 8 -17.34 -1.56 0.08
N GLU A 9 -16.81 -2.76 -0.13
CA GLU A 9 -15.89 -3.05 -1.22
C GLU A 9 -16.60 -3.83 -2.33
N ARG A 10 -16.82 -3.20 -3.48
CA ARG A 10 -17.30 -3.87 -4.70
C ARG A 10 -16.10 -4.37 -5.48
N THR A 11 -15.80 -5.66 -5.34
CA THR A 11 -14.73 -6.33 -6.08
C THR A 11 -15.12 -6.65 -7.52
N LYS A 12 -14.17 -7.10 -8.34
CA LYS A 12 -14.38 -7.63 -9.72
C LYS A 12 -14.93 -6.62 -10.74
N VAL A 13 -14.69 -5.31 -10.54
CA VAL A 13 -15.13 -4.28 -11.51
C VAL A 13 -14.41 -4.36 -12.85
N ASP A 14 -13.23 -4.97 -12.89
CA ASP A 14 -12.52 -5.34 -14.13
C ASP A 14 -13.34 -6.31 -14.98
N SER A 15 -14.02 -7.27 -14.34
CA SER A 15 -14.85 -8.26 -15.03
C SER A 15 -16.14 -7.62 -15.55
N ASP A 16 -16.75 -6.72 -14.76
CA ASP A 16 -17.93 -5.96 -15.20
C ASP A 16 -17.61 -5.11 -16.45
N LEU A 17 -16.45 -4.44 -16.45
CA LEU A 17 -15.97 -3.66 -17.61
C LEU A 17 -15.70 -4.54 -18.84
N LYS A 18 -15.10 -5.71 -18.64
CA LYS A 18 -14.83 -6.67 -19.72
C LYS A 18 -16.15 -7.15 -20.34
N ASN A 19 -17.11 -7.55 -19.52
CA ASN A 19 -18.42 -8.02 -19.96
C ASN A 19 -19.17 -6.92 -20.74
N GLU A 20 -19.18 -5.69 -20.23
CA GLU A 20 -19.86 -4.57 -20.92
C GLU A 20 -19.23 -4.32 -22.31
N LYS A 21 -17.90 -4.45 -22.43
CA LYS A 21 -17.19 -4.32 -23.71
C LYS A 21 -17.53 -5.45 -24.69
N GLU A 22 -17.63 -6.68 -24.20
CA GLU A 22 -17.92 -7.86 -25.03
C GLU A 22 -19.38 -7.93 -25.48
N PHE A 23 -20.33 -7.68 -24.57
CA PHE A 23 -21.77 -7.78 -24.87
C PHE A 23 -22.35 -6.52 -25.50
N LYS A 24 -21.74 -5.35 -25.30
CA LYS A 24 -22.24 -4.06 -25.82
C LYS A 24 -21.15 -3.25 -26.53
N PRO A 25 -20.46 -3.82 -27.55
CA PRO A 25 -19.32 -3.15 -28.19
C PRO A 25 -19.71 -1.84 -28.89
N ARG A 26 -20.94 -1.75 -29.44
CA ARG A 26 -21.44 -0.57 -30.17
C ARG A 26 -21.85 0.59 -29.26
N THR A 27 -22.25 0.30 -28.03
CA THR A 27 -22.67 1.29 -27.03
C THR A 27 -21.72 1.36 -25.85
N PHE A 28 -20.50 0.81 -26.03
CA PHE A 28 -19.50 0.75 -24.98
C PHE A 28 -19.21 2.16 -24.48
N ASN A 29 -19.68 2.41 -23.26
CA ASN A 29 -19.45 3.66 -22.58
C ASN A 29 -18.00 3.70 -22.08
N THR A 30 -17.46 4.90 -21.88
CA THR A 30 -16.13 5.04 -21.29
C THR A 30 -16.05 4.33 -19.94
N LYS A 31 -14.88 3.77 -19.58
CA LYS A 31 -14.61 3.12 -18.28
C LYS A 31 -15.21 3.91 -17.10
N LYS A 32 -15.05 5.23 -17.12
CA LYS A 32 -15.57 6.16 -16.11
C LYS A 32 -17.10 6.13 -15.98
N LYS A 33 -17.84 6.03 -17.08
CA LYS A 33 -19.30 6.00 -17.08
C LYS A 33 -19.82 4.66 -16.53
N ILE A 34 -19.22 3.54 -16.93
CA ILE A 34 -19.57 2.22 -16.40
C ILE A 34 -19.33 2.15 -14.88
N LEU A 35 -18.16 2.64 -14.41
CA LEU A 35 -17.87 2.70 -12.97
C LEU A 35 -18.87 3.58 -12.22
N LYS A 36 -19.28 4.72 -12.79
CA LYS A 36 -20.34 5.57 -12.20
C LYS A 36 -21.68 4.85 -12.11
N GLU A 37 -22.06 4.07 -13.13
CA GLU A 37 -23.29 3.30 -13.15
C GLU A 37 -23.28 2.19 -12.09
N ILE A 38 -22.15 1.47 -11.95
CA ILE A 38 -21.94 0.47 -10.90
C ILE A 38 -22.04 1.13 -9.51
N HIS A 39 -21.35 2.25 -9.30
CA HIS A 39 -21.41 3.00 -8.04
C HIS A 39 -22.84 3.44 -7.72
N ALA A 40 -23.55 4.04 -8.68
CA ALA A 40 -24.94 4.47 -8.50
C ALA A 40 -25.88 3.29 -8.19
N SER A 41 -25.63 2.11 -8.76
CA SER A 41 -26.37 0.88 -8.43
C SER A 41 -26.15 0.46 -6.98
N CYS A 42 -24.90 0.50 -6.49
CA CYS A 42 -24.58 0.24 -5.08
C CYS A 42 -25.31 1.21 -4.15
N VAL A 43 -25.25 2.52 -4.42
CA VAL A 43 -25.94 3.56 -3.64
C VAL A 43 -27.46 3.31 -3.60
N LYS A 44 -28.07 3.05 -4.76
CA LYS A 44 -29.51 2.75 -4.85
C LYS A 44 -29.90 1.52 -4.03
N ASN A 45 -29.05 0.49 -3.97
CA ASN A 45 -29.32 -0.69 -3.16
C ASN A 45 -29.31 -0.37 -1.66
N PHE A 46 -28.38 0.47 -1.17
CA PHE A 46 -28.40 0.89 0.24
C PHE A 46 -29.65 1.71 0.56
N GLN A 47 -30.00 2.67 -0.30
CA GLN A 47 -31.20 3.50 -0.14
C GLN A 47 -32.49 2.67 -0.12
N LYS A 48 -32.64 1.71 -1.04
CA LYS A 48 -33.81 0.82 -1.10
C LYS A 48 -34.01 0.00 0.18
N ASN A 49 -32.92 -0.32 0.88
CA ASN A 49 -32.96 -1.09 2.12
C ASN A 49 -32.97 -0.20 3.38
N ASN A 50 -33.16 1.12 3.23
CA ASN A 50 -33.12 2.09 4.33
C ASN A 50 -31.82 2.05 5.14
N ILE A 51 -30.69 1.76 4.48
CA ILE A 51 -29.35 1.76 5.07
C ILE A 51 -28.66 3.06 4.65
N ALA A 52 -28.07 3.77 5.61
CA ALA A 52 -27.25 4.95 5.33
C ALA A 52 -26.07 4.57 4.41
N GLU A 53 -25.79 5.40 3.41
CA GLU A 53 -24.72 5.15 2.43
C GLU A 53 -23.36 5.05 3.13
N PRO A 54 -22.70 3.87 3.13
CA PRO A 54 -21.34 3.75 3.62
C PRO A 54 -20.36 4.29 2.57
N PRO A 55 -19.08 4.50 2.92
CA PRO A 55 -18.05 4.65 1.89
C PRO A 55 -17.98 3.41 1.00
N ILE A 56 -18.17 3.62 -0.31
CA ILE A 56 -18.14 2.57 -1.33
C ILE A 56 -16.81 2.66 -2.09
N PHE A 57 -16.15 1.53 -2.30
CA PHE A 57 -14.92 1.42 -3.07
C PHE A 57 -15.08 0.37 -4.16
N LEU A 58 -14.84 0.76 -5.41
CA LEU A 58 -14.82 -0.14 -6.55
C LEU A 58 -13.38 -0.63 -6.75
N ILE A 59 -13.14 -1.93 -6.64
CA ILE A 59 -11.78 -2.49 -6.67
C ILE A 59 -11.64 -3.71 -7.58
N SER A 60 -10.41 -3.93 -8.05
CA SER A 60 -10.02 -5.15 -8.75
C SER A 60 -8.82 -5.77 -8.07
N ASN A 61 -8.96 -7.03 -7.63
CA ASN A 61 -7.85 -7.78 -7.04
C ASN A 61 -6.76 -8.13 -8.07
N ARG A 62 -7.06 -8.00 -9.38
CA ARG A 62 -6.09 -8.21 -10.46
C ARG A 62 -5.24 -6.95 -10.73
N HIS A 63 -5.80 -5.78 -10.43
CA HIS A 63 -5.19 -4.48 -10.71
C HIS A 63 -5.29 -3.60 -9.46
N LEU A 64 -4.51 -3.94 -8.44
CA LEU A 64 -4.56 -3.27 -7.13
C LEU A 64 -4.12 -1.80 -7.15
N SER A 65 -3.30 -1.40 -8.12
CA SER A 65 -2.90 0.00 -8.31
C SER A 65 -3.96 0.85 -9.00
N ASP A 66 -5.00 0.22 -9.57
CA ASP A 66 -6.10 0.87 -10.27
C ASP A 66 -7.34 1.05 -9.37
N TYR A 67 -8.33 1.77 -9.90
CA TYR A 67 -9.65 1.99 -9.28
C TYR A 67 -9.53 2.63 -7.88
N ASP A 68 -10.35 2.20 -6.92
CA ASP A 68 -10.44 2.84 -5.60
C ASP A 68 -9.57 2.16 -4.54
N PHE A 69 -8.78 1.14 -4.89
CA PHE A 69 -7.99 0.41 -3.89
C PHE A 69 -6.92 1.30 -3.20
N PRO A 70 -6.18 2.18 -3.90
CA PRO A 70 -5.30 3.15 -3.23
C PRO A 70 -6.06 4.10 -2.30
N VAL A 71 -7.28 4.51 -2.67
CA VAL A 71 -8.13 5.41 -1.86
C VAL A 71 -8.66 4.69 -0.62
N LEU A 72 -9.01 3.41 -0.76
CA LEU A 72 -9.40 2.54 0.34
C LEU A 72 -8.29 2.45 1.38
N LEU A 73 -7.05 2.17 0.96
CA LEU A 73 -5.90 2.10 1.87
C LEU A 73 -5.72 3.41 2.65
N ASP A 74 -5.79 4.55 1.97
CA ASP A 74 -5.68 5.87 2.61
C ASP A 74 -6.78 6.09 3.64
N LYS A 75 -8.01 5.72 3.31
CA LYS A 75 -9.16 5.87 4.21
C LYS A 75 -9.02 5.00 5.45
N VAL A 76 -8.56 3.76 5.32
CA VAL A 76 -8.37 2.84 6.45
C VAL A 76 -7.21 3.29 7.35
N VAL A 77 -6.09 3.77 6.77
CA VAL A 77 -4.98 4.34 7.56
C VAL A 77 -5.44 5.54 8.37
N ASN A 78 -6.20 6.45 7.76
CA ASN A 78 -6.67 7.65 8.44
C ASN A 78 -7.72 7.37 9.52
N ALA A 79 -8.52 6.32 9.35
CA ALA A 79 -9.47 5.86 10.36
C ALA A 79 -8.81 5.23 11.59
N CYS A 80 -7.57 4.75 11.46
CA CYS A 80 -6.83 4.17 12.58
C CYS A 80 -6.42 5.25 13.61
N PRO A 81 -6.46 4.94 14.92
CA PRO A 81 -5.87 5.79 15.96
C PRO A 81 -4.41 6.10 15.66
N VAL A 82 -3.96 7.31 15.97
CA VAL A 82 -2.62 7.83 15.60
C VAL A 82 -1.49 6.84 15.96
N HIS A 83 -1.53 6.26 17.15
CA HIS A 83 -0.52 5.31 17.63
C HIS A 83 -0.50 3.95 16.88
N LYS A 84 -1.57 3.60 16.14
CA LYS A 84 -1.64 2.39 15.30
C LYS A 84 -1.29 2.65 13.84
N ARG A 85 -1.37 3.91 13.40
CA ARG A 85 -1.15 4.30 11.99
C ARG A 85 0.20 3.87 11.46
N HIS A 86 1.26 4.03 12.27
CA HIS A 86 2.61 3.68 11.86
C HIS A 86 2.73 2.19 11.47
N ASN A 87 2.36 1.27 12.38
CA ASN A 87 2.48 -0.17 12.12
C ASN A 87 1.55 -0.62 10.98
N PHE A 88 0.34 -0.08 10.95
CA PHE A 88 -0.60 -0.39 9.86
C PHE A 88 -0.05 0.08 8.51
N MET A 89 0.43 1.33 8.41
CA MET A 89 1.02 1.87 7.18
C MET A 89 2.20 1.04 6.68
N LEU A 90 3.08 0.56 7.56
CA LEU A 90 4.22 -0.26 7.16
C LEU A 90 3.81 -1.64 6.61
N SER A 91 2.68 -2.19 7.08
CA SER A 91 2.13 -3.47 6.60
C SER A 91 1.42 -3.39 5.24
N LEU A 92 1.12 -2.18 4.74
CA LEU A 92 0.37 -2.01 3.50
C LEU A 92 1.13 -2.48 2.26
N LEU A 93 0.43 -2.77 1.18
CA LEU A 93 1.05 -3.17 -0.08
C LEU A 93 1.75 -1.99 -0.77
N ASN A 94 2.86 -2.28 -1.46
CA ASN A 94 3.66 -1.29 -2.21
C ASN A 94 3.14 -1.11 -3.65
N ILE A 95 1.84 -0.85 -3.79
CA ILE A 95 1.12 -0.85 -5.08
C ILE A 95 1.32 0.40 -5.93
N THR A 96 1.62 1.55 -5.31
CA THR A 96 1.75 2.84 -6.00
C THR A 96 2.96 3.60 -5.45
N GLY A 97 3.54 4.47 -6.27
CA GLY A 97 4.61 5.36 -5.83
C GLY A 97 4.22 6.22 -4.63
N ALA A 98 2.95 6.66 -4.56
CA ALA A 98 2.41 7.41 -3.43
C ALA A 98 2.38 6.57 -2.14
N ALA A 99 2.00 5.29 -2.21
CA ALA A 99 2.02 4.39 -1.05
C ALA A 99 3.45 4.15 -0.54
N ILE A 100 4.40 3.98 -1.46
CA ILE A 100 5.83 3.81 -1.15
C ILE A 100 6.39 5.08 -0.47
N GLU A 101 6.13 6.26 -1.04
CA GLU A 101 6.61 7.52 -0.46
C GLU A 101 5.97 7.78 0.91
N ARG A 102 4.69 7.44 1.09
CA ARG A 102 4.06 7.54 2.41
C ARG A 102 4.72 6.63 3.43
N LYS A 103 5.01 5.36 3.11
CA LYS A 103 5.78 4.47 4.00
C LYS A 103 7.15 5.07 4.37
N ARG A 104 7.85 5.62 3.38
CA ARG A 104 9.14 6.29 3.59
C ARG A 104 9.01 7.47 4.58
N GLN A 105 7.96 8.28 4.48
CA GLN A 105 7.72 9.38 5.41
C GLN A 105 7.52 8.89 6.85
N PHE A 106 6.73 7.83 7.07
CA PHE A 106 6.56 7.23 8.40
C PHE A 106 7.89 6.70 8.96
N LEU A 107 8.70 6.03 8.14
CA LEU A 107 10.03 5.56 8.56
C LEU A 107 10.98 6.71 8.89
N LYS A 108 10.99 7.79 8.11
CA LYS A 108 11.79 9.00 8.41
C LYS A 108 11.41 9.62 9.76
N GLN A 109 10.12 9.70 10.07
CA GLN A 109 9.66 10.17 11.38
C GLN A 109 10.16 9.28 12.50
N ARG A 110 10.13 7.95 12.30
CA ARG A 110 10.67 6.99 13.27
C ARG A 110 12.18 7.17 13.50
N ILE A 111 12.96 7.28 12.43
CA ILE A 111 14.41 7.52 12.50
C ILE A 111 14.70 8.83 13.26
N TRP A 112 13.94 9.88 12.99
CA TRP A 112 14.11 11.16 13.67
C TRP A 112 13.82 11.07 15.18
N LEU A 113 12.76 10.34 15.56
CA LEU A 113 12.43 10.08 16.97
C LEU A 113 13.51 9.24 17.67
N GLU A 114 14.01 8.19 17.01
CA GLU A 114 15.10 7.35 17.50
C GLU A 114 16.38 8.19 17.69
N ALA A 115 16.74 9.03 16.72
CA ALA A 115 17.91 9.90 16.77
C ALA A 115 17.83 10.97 17.89
N PHE A 116 16.64 11.53 18.12
CA PHE A 116 16.45 12.47 19.22
C PHE A 116 16.62 11.79 20.59
N ALA A 117 16.09 10.57 20.74
CA ALA A 117 16.25 9.79 21.96
C ALA A 117 17.71 9.44 22.25
N THR A 118 18.51 9.14 21.22
CA THR A 118 19.95 8.85 21.38
C THR A 118 20.80 10.10 21.56
N ALA A 119 20.46 11.23 20.92
CA ALA A 119 21.16 12.50 21.07
C ALA A 119 21.02 13.10 22.48
N LEU A 120 19.89 12.85 23.16
CA LEU A 120 19.71 13.17 24.58
C LEU A 120 20.69 12.41 25.50
N LEU A 121 21.32 11.34 24.99
CA LEU A 121 22.18 10.46 25.77
C LEU A 121 23.69 10.63 25.47
N SER A 122 24.12 11.28 24.38
CA SER A 122 25.55 11.37 24.01
C SER A 122 26.00 12.61 23.21
N ILE A 123 27.18 13.11 23.59
CA ILE A 123 27.95 14.26 23.08
C ILE A 123 28.54 13.97 21.68
N ILE A 124 28.25 14.85 20.70
CA ILE A 124 28.92 15.10 19.39
C ILE A 124 29.28 13.86 18.52
N HIS A 125 28.44 13.57 17.53
CA HIS A 125 28.49 12.40 16.62
C HIS A 125 29.52 12.47 15.48
N SER A 126 30.25 13.58 15.30
CA SER A 126 31.03 13.83 14.07
C SER A 126 32.41 13.14 13.99
N LEU A 127 32.84 12.42 15.03
CA LEU A 127 34.15 11.76 15.11
C LEU A 127 34.06 10.26 15.47
N THR A 128 32.90 9.64 15.28
CA THR A 128 32.64 8.27 15.72
C THR A 128 33.04 7.26 14.64
N LEU A 129 34.14 6.52 14.87
CA LEU A 129 34.45 5.29 14.15
C LEU A 129 33.29 4.30 14.38
N LEU A 130 32.65 3.81 13.32
CA LEU A 130 31.58 2.81 13.45
C LEU A 130 32.14 1.57 14.16
N MET A 131 31.65 1.28 15.36
CA MET A 131 32.01 0.06 16.07
C MET A 131 31.28 -1.14 15.45
N GLY A 132 31.75 -2.37 15.72
CA GLY A 132 31.11 -3.59 15.18
C GLY A 132 29.61 -3.70 15.51
N SER A 133 29.19 -3.19 16.68
CA SER A 133 27.78 -3.09 17.09
C SER A 133 26.96 -2.16 16.19
N ASP A 134 27.55 -1.06 15.72
CA ASP A 134 26.86 -0.10 14.85
C ASP A 134 26.63 -0.69 13.47
N VAL A 135 27.60 -1.46 12.96
CA VAL A 135 27.50 -2.19 11.69
C VAL A 135 26.39 -3.24 11.75
N GLU A 136 26.27 -3.98 12.85
CA GLU A 136 25.21 -4.98 13.02
C GLU A 136 23.81 -4.34 13.07
N ASN A 137 23.66 -3.23 13.79
CA ASN A 137 22.41 -2.47 13.87
C ASN A 137 22.00 -1.88 12.51
N LEU A 138 22.96 -1.39 11.73
CA LEU A 138 22.73 -0.91 10.37
C LEU A 138 22.27 -2.05 9.45
N LYS A 139 22.89 -3.24 9.52
CA LYS A 139 22.46 -4.42 8.76
C LYS A 139 21.03 -4.85 9.12
N LYS A 140 20.69 -4.89 10.42
CA LYS A 140 19.31 -5.19 10.88
C LYS A 140 18.30 -4.18 10.34
N SER A 141 18.64 -2.88 10.39
CA SER A 141 17.79 -1.81 9.89
C SER A 141 17.59 -1.89 8.37
N LEU A 142 18.66 -2.15 7.61
CA LEU A 142 18.60 -2.35 6.17
C LEU A 142 17.69 -3.52 5.81
N ASN A 143 17.86 -4.68 6.45
CA ASN A 143 17.02 -5.85 6.22
C ASN A 143 15.55 -5.56 6.53
N PHE A 144 15.26 -4.88 7.65
CA PHE A 144 13.92 -4.44 7.99
C PHE A 144 13.31 -3.55 6.89
N TYR A 145 14.04 -2.54 6.40
CA TYR A 145 13.54 -1.68 5.32
C TYR A 145 13.34 -2.46 4.02
N ARG A 146 14.25 -3.37 3.67
CA ARG A 146 14.09 -4.24 2.50
C ARG A 146 12.78 -5.02 2.56
N THR A 147 12.45 -5.61 3.72
CA THR A 147 11.18 -6.32 3.91
C THR A 147 9.97 -5.39 3.81
N VAL A 148 10.01 -4.22 4.45
CA VAL A 148 8.90 -3.24 4.40
C VAL A 148 8.59 -2.79 2.97
N PHE A 149 9.62 -2.63 2.14
CA PHE A 149 9.49 -2.23 0.74
C PHE A 149 9.34 -3.40 -0.24
N GLY A 150 9.35 -4.66 0.23
CA GLY A 150 9.20 -5.84 -0.62
C GLY A 150 10.38 -6.04 -1.57
N VAL A 151 11.60 -5.70 -1.11
CA VAL A 151 12.86 -5.80 -1.86
C VAL A 151 13.92 -6.61 -1.07
N ASP A 152 13.44 -7.38 -0.10
CA ASP A 152 14.19 -8.42 0.58
C ASP A 152 14.36 -9.65 -0.31
N ASP A 153 15.22 -10.57 0.10
CA ASP A 153 15.61 -11.70 -0.74
C ASP A 153 14.43 -12.63 -1.08
N ALA A 154 13.46 -12.82 -0.17
CA ALA A 154 12.27 -13.64 -0.44
C ALA A 154 11.33 -12.96 -1.47
N SER A 155 11.09 -11.66 -1.32
CA SER A 155 10.28 -10.91 -2.29
C SER A 155 10.92 -10.88 -3.68
N LEU A 156 12.26 -10.72 -3.75
CA LEU A 156 12.98 -10.74 -5.04
C LEU A 156 12.96 -12.12 -5.68
N GLN A 157 13.06 -13.20 -4.90
CA GLN A 157 12.95 -14.58 -5.39
C GLN A 157 11.55 -14.82 -6.00
N SER A 158 10.49 -14.45 -5.29
CA SER A 158 9.12 -14.57 -5.80
C SER A 158 8.93 -13.78 -7.09
N LEU A 159 9.47 -12.56 -7.17
CA LEU A 159 9.38 -11.72 -8.37
C LEU A 159 10.16 -12.30 -9.55
N ALA A 160 11.32 -12.91 -9.28
CA ALA A 160 12.13 -13.59 -10.28
C ALA A 160 11.39 -14.77 -10.92
N GLU A 161 10.69 -15.55 -10.09
CA GLU A 161 9.84 -16.67 -10.53
C GLU A 161 8.67 -16.17 -11.40
N ASP A 162 7.94 -15.16 -10.93
CA ASP A 162 6.79 -14.58 -11.66
C ASP A 162 7.19 -14.01 -13.03
N TRP A 163 8.36 -13.38 -13.11
CA TRP A 163 8.85 -12.74 -14.34
C TRP A 163 9.77 -13.63 -15.17
N GLN A 164 10.01 -14.87 -14.75
CA GLN A 164 10.91 -15.82 -15.40
C GLN A 164 12.31 -15.24 -15.66
N MET A 165 12.89 -14.57 -14.65
CA MET A 165 14.22 -13.95 -14.72
C MET A 165 15.10 -14.36 -13.55
N SER A 166 16.41 -14.06 -13.60
CA SER A 166 17.29 -14.37 -12.47
C SER A 166 17.20 -13.30 -11.38
N VAL A 167 17.41 -13.73 -10.12
CA VAL A 167 17.50 -12.79 -8.99
C VAL A 167 18.64 -11.80 -9.18
N ASP A 168 19.75 -12.20 -9.78
CA ASP A 168 20.88 -11.31 -10.05
C ASP A 168 20.53 -10.18 -11.02
N GLN A 169 19.71 -10.47 -12.04
CA GLN A 169 19.19 -9.44 -12.95
C GLN A 169 18.28 -8.44 -12.23
N LEU A 170 17.50 -8.89 -11.24
CA LEU A 170 16.71 -7.99 -10.40
C LEU A 170 17.61 -7.17 -9.47
N LYS A 171 18.57 -7.79 -8.80
CA LYS A 171 19.51 -7.12 -7.88
C LYS A 171 20.33 -6.07 -8.60
N ALA A 172 20.76 -6.32 -9.85
CA ALA A 172 21.49 -5.37 -10.68
C ALA A 172 20.70 -4.08 -11.00
N LYS A 173 19.36 -4.11 -10.94
CA LYS A 173 18.49 -2.94 -11.14
C LYS A 173 18.28 -2.13 -9.86
N MET A 174 18.87 -2.56 -8.74
CA MET A 174 18.64 -2.00 -7.41
C MET A 174 19.97 -1.68 -6.72
N LYS A 175 19.89 -0.86 -5.68
CA LYS A 175 21.08 -0.48 -4.88
C LYS A 175 21.16 -1.19 -3.54
N SER A 176 20.02 -1.44 -2.90
CA SER A 176 19.94 -2.02 -1.56
C SER A 176 20.38 -3.48 -1.40
N PRO A 177 20.36 -4.34 -2.43
CA PRO A 177 20.80 -5.74 -2.27
C PRO A 177 22.33 -5.93 -2.21
N ASN A 178 23.12 -4.87 -2.44
CA ASN A 178 24.58 -4.88 -2.47
C ASN A 178 25.18 -4.28 -1.20
#